data_AF-Q4T9J0-F1
#
_entry.id   AF-Q4T9J0-F1
#
_cell.length_a   1.000
_cell.length_b   1.000
_cell.length_c   1.000
_cell.angle_alpha   90.00
_cell.angle_beta   90.00
_cell.angle_gamma   90.00
#
_symmetry.space_group_name_H-M   'P 1'
#
loop_
_entity.id
_entity.type
_entity.pdbx_description
1 polymer ?
#
loop_
_entity_poly.entity_id
_entity_poly.type
_entity_poly.pdbx_seq_one_letter_code
_entity_poly.pdbx_strand_id
1 'polypeptide(L)'
;EFKARTVWLGSPEKCEEKYPKNSIKNQKYNMFTFVPGVLYQQFKFFLNLYFLVVACSQFVPSLKIGYLYTYWAPLGFVLAVTMVREAVDEVRRYQRDKEINSQLYSKLTVRGKVKVKSSDIQVGDLIIVDKNQRIPADLIFLRTSEKNGACFIRTDQLDGETDWKLKVAVGCTQCLPAVSEDIDPPIHESLSIENTLWASTVVASGE
;
A
#
# COMPACT_ATOMS: atom_id res chain seq x y z
N GLU A 1 -15.19 -13.29 8.56
CA GLU A 1 -16.66 -13.36 8.44
C GLU A 1 -17.08 -12.26 7.46
N PHE A 2 -17.76 -12.59 6.37
CA PHE A 2 -18.10 -11.59 5.34
C PHE A 2 -19.32 -10.80 5.76
N LYS A 3 -19.12 -9.58 6.26
CA LYS A 3 -20.21 -8.65 6.58
C LYS A 3 -20.60 -7.87 5.33
N ALA A 4 -21.88 -7.92 4.96
CA ALA A 4 -22.41 -7.07 3.89
C ALA A 4 -22.29 -5.59 4.30
N ARG A 5 -21.92 -4.73 3.34
CA ARG A 5 -21.77 -3.28 3.54
C ARG A 5 -22.49 -2.52 2.43
N THR A 6 -23.01 -1.35 2.77
CA THR A 6 -23.67 -0.44 1.80
C THR A 6 -22.82 0.82 1.66
N VAL A 7 -22.42 1.14 0.43
CA VAL A 7 -21.63 2.33 0.13
C VAL A 7 -22.48 3.32 -0.65
N TRP A 8 -22.68 4.51 -0.09
CA TRP A 8 -23.44 5.59 -0.72
C TRP A 8 -22.53 6.49 -1.56
N LEU A 9 -22.84 6.65 -2.84
CA LEU A 9 -22.10 7.54 -3.73
C LEU A 9 -22.65 8.97 -3.62
N GLY A 10 -21.77 9.96 -3.46
CA GLY A 10 -22.15 11.38 -3.41
C GLY A 10 -22.93 11.84 -2.17
N SER A 11 -23.18 10.95 -1.20
CA SER A 11 -23.88 11.26 0.06
C SER A 11 -23.01 10.84 1.26
N PRO A 12 -21.88 11.52 1.53
CA PRO A 12 -20.97 11.14 2.61
C PRO A 12 -21.62 11.21 4.00
N GLU A 13 -22.66 12.05 4.16
CA GLU A 13 -23.42 12.19 5.41
C GLU A 13 -24.22 10.92 5.77
N LYS A 14 -24.50 10.04 4.80
CA LYS A 14 -25.19 8.76 5.01
C LYS A 14 -24.23 7.61 5.35
N CYS A 15 -22.93 7.86 5.41
CA CYS A 15 -21.95 6.85 5.81
C CYS A 15 -21.93 6.72 7.35
N GLU A 16 -22.68 5.74 7.85
CA GLU A 16 -22.74 5.43 9.29
C GLU A 16 -21.51 4.63 9.78
N GLU A 17 -20.87 3.87 8.88
CA GLU A 17 -19.71 3.02 9.22
C GLU A 17 -18.37 3.74 8.97
N LYS A 18 -17.47 3.68 9.96
CA LYS A 18 -16.08 4.15 9.82
C LYS A 18 -15.24 3.05 9.18
N TYR A 19 -14.81 3.30 7.95
CA TYR A 19 -13.91 2.40 7.21
C TYR A 19 -12.45 2.60 7.62
N PRO A 20 -11.60 1.55 7.48
CA PRO A 20 -10.16 1.70 7.65
C PRO A 20 -9.59 2.71 6.63
N LYS A 21 -8.49 3.36 7.02
CA LYS A 21 -7.78 4.29 6.13
C LYS A 21 -7.07 3.54 5.03
N ASN A 22 -6.98 4.13 3.82
CA ASN A 22 -6.25 3.55 2.68
C ASN A 22 -4.72 3.69 2.80
N SER A 23 -4.16 3.50 4.01
CA SER A 23 -2.72 3.61 4.25
C SER A 23 -2.09 2.24 4.43
N ILE A 24 -1.12 1.92 3.59
CA ILE A 24 -0.35 0.68 3.69
C ILE A 24 0.74 0.83 4.75
N LYS A 25 0.85 -0.14 5.65
CA LYS A 25 1.91 -0.21 6.67
C LYS A 25 2.44 -1.64 6.78
N ASN A 26 3.55 -1.92 6.10
CA ASN A 26 4.21 -3.21 6.07
C ASN A 26 5.35 -3.34 7.10
N GLN A 27 5.68 -2.26 7.82
CA GLN A 27 6.65 -2.31 8.91
C GLN A 27 6.19 -3.26 10.01
N LYS A 28 7.09 -4.16 10.43
CA LYS A 28 6.83 -5.12 11.50
C LYS A 28 6.99 -4.49 12.88
N TYR A 29 7.91 -3.52 12.98
CA TYR A 29 8.27 -2.91 14.25
C TYR A 29 8.10 -1.41 14.22
N ASN A 30 7.71 -0.85 15.36
CA ASN A 30 7.91 0.55 15.66
C ASN A 30 9.32 0.78 16.24
N MET A 31 9.78 2.02 16.30
CA MET A 31 11.09 2.40 16.83
C MET A 31 11.35 1.82 18.24
N PHE A 32 10.33 1.77 19.09
CA PHE A 32 10.43 1.22 20.45
C PHE A 32 10.30 -0.31 20.51
N THR A 33 9.53 -0.93 19.62
CA THR A 33 9.31 -2.38 19.63
C THR A 33 10.38 -3.14 18.85
N PHE A 34 11.22 -2.43 18.10
CA PHE A 34 12.26 -3.02 17.24
C PHE A 34 13.26 -3.84 18.05
N VAL A 35 13.94 -3.24 19.01
CA VAL A 35 14.98 -3.92 19.80
C VAL A 35 14.43 -5.13 20.56
N PRO A 36 13.39 -5.01 21.41
CA PRO A 36 12.86 -6.16 22.14
C PRO A 36 12.25 -7.22 21.21
N GLY A 37 11.59 -6.80 20.12
CA GLY A 37 10.98 -7.72 19.16
C GLY A 37 12.01 -8.55 18.37
N VAL A 38 13.07 -7.91 17.87
CA VAL A 38 14.13 -8.58 17.12
C VAL A 38 14.94 -9.50 18.03
N LEU A 39 15.28 -9.06 19.24
CA LEU A 39 15.99 -9.92 20.22
C LEU A 39 15.15 -11.14 20.59
N TYR A 40 13.85 -10.98 20.83
CA TYR A 40 12.96 -12.11 21.09
C TYR A 40 12.97 -13.11 19.93
N GLN A 41 12.91 -12.63 18.68
CA GLN A 41 12.98 -13.50 17.52
C GLN A 41 14.33 -14.21 17.39
N GLN A 42 15.44 -13.53 17.70
CA GLN A 42 16.75 -14.18 17.70
C GLN A 42 16.83 -15.29 18.76
N PHE A 43 16.41 -15.03 20.00
CA PHE A 43 16.50 -16.02 21.08
C PHE A 43 15.40 -17.10 21.05
N LYS A 44 14.37 -16.95 20.22
CA LYS A 44 13.42 -18.03 19.95
C LYS A 44 14.10 -19.24 19.30
N PHE A 45 15.22 -19.04 18.60
CA PHE A 45 16.00 -20.13 18.01
C PHE A 45 16.94 -20.78 19.03
N PHE A 46 16.91 -22.11 19.09
CA PHE A 46 17.64 -22.91 20.09
C PHE A 46 19.13 -22.56 20.20
N LEU A 47 19.84 -22.39 19.08
CA LEU A 47 21.27 -22.09 19.10
C LEU A 47 21.59 -20.74 19.75
N ASN A 48 20.81 -19.70 19.44
CA ASN A 48 21.02 -18.37 20.02
C ASN A 48 20.74 -18.37 21.53
N LEU A 49 19.70 -19.09 21.96
CA LEU A 49 19.40 -19.29 23.38
C LEU A 49 20.50 -20.09 24.08
N TYR A 50 21.00 -21.15 23.44
CA TYR A 50 22.11 -21.95 23.95
C TYR A 50 23.35 -21.09 24.19
N PHE A 51 23.78 -20.28 23.20
CA PHE A 51 24.92 -19.39 23.36
C PHE A 51 24.69 -18.34 24.46
N LEU A 52 23.47 -17.84 24.63
CA LEU A 52 23.12 -16.93 25.72
C LEU A 52 23.27 -17.60 27.09
N VAL A 53 22.74 -18.82 27.26
CA VAL A 53 22.85 -19.57 28.53
C VAL A 53 24.31 -19.87 28.85
N VAL A 54 25.09 -20.30 27.84
CA VAL A 54 26.54 -20.52 28.00
C VAL A 54 27.24 -19.22 28.40
N ALA A 55 26.95 -18.08 27.76
CA ALA A 55 27.55 -16.79 28.10
C ALA A 55 27.16 -16.31 29.52
N CYS A 56 25.90 -16.51 29.93
CA CYS A 56 25.43 -16.19 31.27
C CYS A 56 26.05 -17.09 32.36
N SER A 57 26.28 -18.38 32.07
CA SER A 57 26.91 -19.30 33.03
C SER A 57 28.31 -18.85 33.47
N GLN A 58 29.02 -18.08 32.64
CA GLN A 58 30.37 -17.60 32.94
C GLN A 58 30.42 -16.53 34.05
N PHE A 59 29.27 -15.97 34.45
CA PHE A 59 29.18 -15.12 35.65
C PHE A 59 29.32 -15.91 36.96
N VAL A 60 29.06 -17.22 36.93
CA VAL A 60 29.21 -18.09 38.11
C VAL A 60 30.67 -18.53 38.20
N PRO A 61 31.43 -18.13 39.25
CA PRO A 61 32.86 -18.42 39.34
C PRO A 61 33.19 -19.91 39.28
N SER A 62 32.31 -20.78 39.79
CA SER A 62 32.47 -22.24 39.79
C SER A 62 32.33 -22.89 38.41
N LEU A 63 31.67 -22.23 37.46
CA LEU A 63 31.43 -22.72 36.09
C LEU A 63 32.30 -22.00 35.04
N LYS A 64 33.08 -21.01 35.48
CA LYS A 64 33.87 -20.14 34.61
C LYS A 64 35.09 -20.88 34.06
N ILE A 65 35.13 -21.04 32.74
CA ILE A 65 36.23 -21.73 32.05
C ILE A 65 37.24 -20.74 31.46
N GLY A 66 36.80 -19.53 31.12
CA GLY A 66 37.61 -18.51 30.47
C GLY A 66 37.22 -17.07 30.80
N TYR A 67 37.65 -16.13 29.96
CA TYR A 67 37.29 -14.71 30.11
C TYR A 67 35.87 -14.45 29.58
N LEU A 68 35.12 -13.55 30.21
CA LEU A 68 33.74 -13.25 29.80
C LEU A 68 33.63 -12.80 28.33
N TYR A 69 34.61 -12.03 27.85
CA TYR A 69 34.58 -11.49 26.49
C TYR A 69 34.63 -12.59 25.41
N THR A 70 35.25 -13.74 25.67
CA THR A 70 35.35 -14.82 24.66
C THR A 70 33.99 -15.45 24.33
N TYR A 71 32.99 -15.24 25.19
CA TYR A 71 31.62 -15.74 25.00
C TYR A 71 30.67 -14.62 24.58
N TRP A 72 30.74 -13.46 25.25
CA TRP A 72 29.86 -12.33 24.98
C TRP A 72 30.20 -11.59 23.67
N ALA A 73 31.48 -11.52 23.29
CA ALA A 73 31.88 -10.84 22.05
C ALA A 73 31.33 -11.50 20.78
N PRO A 74 31.50 -12.82 20.54
CA PRO A 74 30.94 -13.45 19.33
C PRO A 74 29.41 -13.42 19.31
N LEU A 75 28.74 -13.64 20.45
CA LEU A 75 27.28 -13.55 20.56
C LEU A 75 26.79 -12.13 20.24
N GLY A 76 27.41 -11.12 20.86
CA GLY A 76 27.08 -9.72 20.63
C GLY A 76 27.30 -9.29 19.19
N PHE A 77 28.40 -9.73 18.56
CA PHE A 77 28.70 -9.44 17.15
C PHE A 77 27.62 -9.99 16.21
N VAL A 78 27.25 -11.27 16.36
CA VAL A 78 26.22 -11.89 15.50
C VAL A 78 24.85 -11.22 15.69
N LEU A 79 24.48 -10.93 16.93
CA LEU A 79 23.23 -10.21 17.23
C LEU A 79 23.24 -8.79 16.65
N ALA A 80 24.36 -8.08 16.75
CA ALA A 80 24.51 -6.73 16.21
C ALA A 80 24.37 -6.72 14.69
N VAL A 81 25.07 -7.61 13.97
CA VAL A 81 24.94 -7.74 12.51
C VAL A 81 23.50 -8.02 12.11
N THR A 82 22.82 -8.90 12.86
CA THR A 82 21.44 -9.26 12.58
C THR A 82 20.47 -8.11 12.84
N MET A 83 20.66 -7.36 13.93
CA MET A 83 19.89 -6.15 14.23
C MET A 83 20.09 -5.07 13.15
N VAL A 84 21.32 -4.84 12.69
CA VAL A 84 21.59 -3.88 11.61
C VAL A 84 20.87 -4.29 10.32
N ARG A 85 20.95 -5.57 9.94
CA ARG A 85 20.26 -6.07 8.75
C ARG A 85 18.75 -5.86 8.83
N GLU A 86 18.12 -6.26 9.94
CA GLU A 86 16.67 -6.10 10.11
C GLU A 86 16.29 -4.61 10.12
N ALA A 87 17.10 -3.73 10.73
CA ALA A 87 16.87 -2.29 10.71
C ALA A 87 16.89 -1.72 9.29
N VAL A 88 17.87 -2.12 8.47
CA VAL A 88 17.95 -1.70 7.06
C VAL A 88 16.72 -2.17 6.29
N ASP A 89 16.29 -3.41 6.49
CA ASP A 89 15.11 -3.95 5.81
C ASP A 89 13.81 -3.24 6.23
N GLU A 90 13.66 -2.88 7.51
CA GLU A 90 12.53 -2.07 8.00
C GLU A 90 12.53 -0.64 7.43
N VAL A 91 13.70 0.00 7.29
CA VAL A 91 13.82 1.32 6.64
C VAL A 91 13.44 1.24 5.16
N ARG A 92 13.88 0.19 4.45
CA ARG A 92 13.50 -0.04 3.05
C ARG A 92 12.00 -0.27 2.90
N ARG A 93 11.38 -1.02 3.81
CA ARG A 93 9.90 -1.17 3.85
C ARG A 93 9.22 0.16 4.05
N TYR A 94 9.66 0.96 5.02
CA TYR A 94 9.11 2.29 5.28
C TYR A 94 9.18 3.21 4.06
N GLN A 95 10.31 3.23 3.36
CA GLN A 95 10.46 4.06 2.16
C GLN A 95 9.47 3.66 1.06
N ARG A 96 9.33 2.35 0.79
CA ARG A 96 8.35 1.83 -0.19
C ARG A 96 6.91 2.14 0.21
N ASP A 97 6.55 1.95 1.48
CA ASP A 97 5.22 2.26 1.98
C ASP A 97 4.93 3.76 1.84
N LYS A 98 5.90 4.62 2.16
CA LYS A 98 5.78 6.07 2.00
C LYS A 98 5.56 6.47 0.54
N GLU A 99 6.32 5.88 -0.38
CA GLU A 99 6.18 6.12 -1.82
C GLU A 99 4.76 5.79 -2.28
N ILE A 100 4.28 4.57 -2.01
CA ILE A 100 2.94 4.11 -2.39
C ILE A 100 1.84 4.98 -1.76
N ASN A 101 1.93 5.27 -0.47
CA ASN A 101 0.93 6.07 0.24
C ASN A 101 0.87 7.52 -0.24
N SER A 102 1.96 8.04 -0.81
CA SER A 102 2.08 9.41 -1.31
C SER A 102 1.72 9.57 -2.79
N GLN A 103 1.50 8.47 -3.52
CA GLN A 103 1.10 8.49 -4.92
C GLN A 103 -0.18 9.31 -5.11
N LEU A 104 -0.19 10.20 -6.11
CA LEU A 104 -1.31 11.11 -6.35
C LEU A 104 -2.33 10.49 -7.30
N TYR A 105 -3.61 10.73 -6.99
CA TYR A 105 -4.77 10.30 -7.75
C TYR A 105 -5.75 11.45 -7.94
N SER A 106 -6.56 11.37 -8.99
CA SER A 106 -7.58 12.37 -9.30
C SER A 106 -8.92 11.94 -8.72
N LYS A 107 -9.42 12.66 -7.71
CA LYS A 107 -10.75 12.46 -7.12
C LYS A 107 -11.77 13.37 -7.79
N LEU A 108 -12.89 12.82 -8.22
CA LEU A 108 -14.04 13.56 -8.73
C LEU A 108 -14.91 14.02 -7.56
N THR A 109 -15.11 15.33 -7.47
CA THR A 109 -15.98 15.99 -6.50
C THR A 109 -17.08 16.75 -7.22
N VAL A 110 -18.10 17.20 -6.48
CA VAL A 110 -19.18 18.05 -7.02
C VAL A 110 -18.64 19.35 -7.66
N ARG A 111 -17.46 19.81 -7.21
CA ARG A 111 -16.80 21.04 -7.69
C ARG A 111 -15.75 20.78 -8.78
N GLY A 112 -15.62 19.55 -9.26
CA GLY A 112 -14.63 19.16 -10.27
C GLY A 112 -13.58 18.17 -9.74
N LYS A 113 -12.47 18.02 -10.48
CA LYS A 113 -11.40 17.07 -10.20
C LYS A 113 -10.37 17.67 -9.22
N VAL A 114 -10.02 16.93 -8.18
CA VAL A 114 -9.04 17.33 -7.16
C VAL A 114 -7.97 16.25 -7.01
N LYS A 115 -6.70 16.63 -6.87
CA LYS A 115 -5.62 15.67 -6.60
C LYS A 115 -5.57 15.31 -5.13
N VAL A 116 -5.53 14.01 -4.82
CA VAL A 116 -5.43 13.45 -3.47
C VAL A 116 -4.34 12.39 -3.41
N LYS A 117 -3.74 12.16 -2.23
CA LYS A 117 -2.79 11.07 -2.05
C LYS A 117 -3.54 9.74 -1.94
N SER A 118 -2.88 8.65 -2.29
CA SER A 118 -3.41 7.29 -2.17
C SER A 118 -3.93 7.02 -0.75
N SER A 119 -3.16 7.44 0.26
CA SER A 119 -3.52 7.27 1.68
C SER A 119 -4.71 8.08 2.17
N ASP A 120 -5.11 9.12 1.42
CA ASP A 120 -6.23 9.99 1.77
C ASP A 120 -7.54 9.58 1.06
N ILE A 121 -7.52 8.56 0.20
CA ILE A 121 -8.70 8.01 -0.47
C ILE A 121 -9.62 7.33 0.55
N GLN A 122 -10.92 7.63 0.46
CA GLN A 122 -11.95 7.08 1.34
C GLN A 122 -13.00 6.28 0.58
N VAL A 123 -13.69 5.38 1.30
CA VAL A 123 -14.80 4.60 0.75
C VAL A 123 -15.93 5.54 0.31
N GLY A 124 -16.41 5.34 -0.93
CA GLY A 124 -17.40 6.21 -1.58
C GLY A 124 -16.80 7.31 -2.46
N ASP A 125 -15.47 7.49 -2.45
CA ASP A 125 -14.80 8.43 -3.32
C ASP A 125 -14.77 7.96 -4.77
N LEU A 126 -15.10 8.87 -5.68
CA LEU A 126 -14.98 8.62 -7.11
C LEU A 126 -13.57 8.97 -7.57
N ILE A 127 -12.74 7.95 -7.86
CA ILE A 127 -11.35 8.17 -8.30
C ILE A 127 -11.21 7.92 -9.80
N ILE A 128 -10.53 8.81 -10.50
CA ILE A 128 -10.12 8.68 -11.89
C ILE A 128 -8.71 8.09 -11.89
N VAL A 129 -8.54 7.00 -12.63
CA VAL A 129 -7.26 6.33 -12.78
C VAL A 129 -6.79 6.51 -14.22
N ASP A 130 -5.57 7.00 -14.38
CA ASP A 130 -4.99 7.29 -15.69
C ASP A 130 -4.31 6.03 -16.28
N LYS A 131 -3.97 6.06 -17.57
CA LYS A 131 -3.22 4.97 -18.21
C LYS A 131 -1.95 4.65 -17.42
N ASN A 132 -1.63 3.36 -17.30
CA ASN A 132 -0.40 2.87 -16.67
C ASN A 132 -0.26 3.30 -15.19
N GLN A 133 -1.35 3.75 -14.57
CA GLN A 133 -1.37 4.06 -13.16
C GLN A 133 -1.81 2.82 -12.37
N ARG A 134 -1.14 2.58 -11.26
CA ARG A 134 -1.50 1.51 -10.33
C ARG A 134 -2.88 1.76 -9.74
N ILE A 135 -3.66 0.70 -9.56
CA ILE A 135 -4.95 0.76 -8.88
C ILE A 135 -4.72 0.93 -7.36
N PRO A 136 -5.29 1.97 -6.71
CA PRO A 136 -4.94 2.32 -5.32
C PRO A 136 -5.64 1.49 -4.24
N ALA A 137 -6.76 0.85 -4.56
CA ALA A 137 -7.60 0.05 -3.68
C ALA A 137 -8.48 -0.88 -4.54
N ASP A 138 -9.39 -1.65 -3.96
CA ASP A 138 -10.38 -2.38 -4.75
C ASP A 138 -11.39 -1.42 -5.38
N LEU A 139 -11.69 -1.54 -6.67
CA LEU A 139 -12.51 -0.55 -7.38
C LEU A 139 -13.68 -1.23 -8.08
N ILE A 140 -14.89 -0.65 -7.98
CA ILE A 140 -15.98 -0.95 -8.93
C ILE A 140 -15.80 -0.10 -10.18
N PHE A 141 -15.63 -0.76 -11.33
CA PHE A 141 -15.40 -0.10 -12.62
C PHE A 141 -16.70 0.43 -13.22
N LEU A 142 -16.91 1.74 -13.14
CA LEU A 142 -18.17 2.36 -13.58
C LEU A 142 -18.13 2.83 -15.03
N ARG A 143 -17.02 3.37 -15.50
CA ARG A 143 -16.95 3.92 -16.87
C ARG A 143 -15.52 3.97 -17.39
N THR A 144 -15.39 4.02 -18.70
CA THR A 144 -14.14 4.32 -19.40
C THR A 144 -14.37 5.33 -20.52
N SER A 145 -13.30 5.95 -21.01
CA SER A 145 -13.31 6.71 -22.26
C SER A 145 -13.51 5.86 -23.51
N GLU A 146 -13.23 4.56 -23.43
CA GLU A 146 -13.39 3.67 -24.58
C GLU A 146 -14.88 3.52 -24.94
N LYS A 147 -15.20 3.68 -26.22
CA LYS A 147 -16.59 3.61 -26.73
C LYS A 147 -17.26 2.27 -26.43
N ASN A 148 -16.46 1.21 -26.33
CA ASN A 148 -16.93 -0.15 -26.06
C ASN A 148 -17.15 -0.43 -24.57
N GLY A 149 -16.89 0.54 -23.68
CA GLY A 149 -17.05 0.36 -22.23
C GLY A 149 -16.03 -0.60 -21.60
N ALA A 150 -14.97 -0.95 -22.33
CA ALA A 150 -13.97 -1.94 -21.95
C ALA A 150 -12.62 -1.31 -21.58
N CYS A 151 -11.95 -1.88 -20.57
CA CYS A 151 -10.59 -1.52 -20.18
C CYS A 151 -9.77 -2.79 -19.91
N PHE A 152 -8.46 -2.72 -20.14
CA PHE A 152 -7.54 -3.81 -19.87
C PHE A 152 -6.75 -3.52 -18.59
N ILE A 153 -6.72 -4.49 -17.68
CA ILE A 153 -5.99 -4.42 -16.42
C ILE A 153 -4.97 -5.54 -16.40
N ARG A 154 -3.77 -5.24 -15.89
CA ARG A 154 -2.75 -6.24 -15.61
C ARG A 154 -2.70 -6.51 -14.11
N THR A 155 -2.52 -7.77 -13.73
CA THR A 155 -2.46 -8.21 -12.33
C THR A 155 -1.09 -8.76 -11.93
N ASP A 156 -0.05 -8.49 -12.72
CA ASP A 156 1.32 -8.94 -12.50
C ASP A 156 1.86 -8.63 -11.09
N GLN A 157 1.42 -7.53 -10.49
CA GLN A 157 1.79 -7.17 -9.11
C GLN A 157 1.07 -7.96 -8.00
N LEU A 158 -0.01 -8.67 -8.33
CA LEU A 158 -0.84 -9.44 -7.39
C LEU A 158 -0.58 -10.95 -7.51
N ASP A 159 -0.64 -11.48 -8.73
CA ASP A 159 -0.55 -12.92 -9.01
C ASP A 159 0.61 -13.30 -9.94
N GLY A 160 1.37 -12.33 -10.46
CA GLY A 160 2.46 -12.56 -11.41
C GLY A 160 2.00 -12.78 -12.85
N GLU A 161 0.70 -12.67 -13.14
CA GLU A 161 0.16 -12.84 -14.48
C GLU A 161 0.44 -11.61 -15.35
N THR A 162 1.14 -11.82 -16.46
CA THR A 162 1.52 -10.74 -17.41
C THR A 162 0.43 -10.40 -18.41
N ASP A 163 -0.61 -11.23 -18.50
CA ASP A 163 -1.66 -11.12 -19.49
C ASP A 163 -2.64 -9.97 -19.15
N TRP A 164 -3.17 -9.37 -20.20
CA TRP A 164 -4.16 -8.31 -20.08
C TRP A 164 -5.54 -8.90 -19.84
N LYS A 165 -6.13 -8.60 -18.68
CA LYS A 165 -7.49 -9.01 -18.35
C LYS A 165 -8.48 -7.92 -18.78
N LEU A 166 -9.42 -8.29 -19.66
CA LEU A 166 -10.51 -7.43 -20.07
C LEU A 166 -11.50 -7.22 -18.91
N LYS A 167 -11.86 -5.97 -18.64
CA LYS A 167 -12.91 -5.56 -17.71
C LYS A 167 -13.91 -4.67 -18.44
N VAL A 168 -15.20 -4.88 -18.18
CA VAL A 168 -16.29 -4.10 -18.78
C VAL A 168 -16.97 -3.30 -17.68
N ALA A 169 -17.22 -2.03 -17.97
CA ALA A 169 -17.88 -1.09 -17.08
C ALA A 169 -19.34 -1.50 -16.83
N VAL A 170 -19.90 -1.14 -15.68
CA VAL A 170 -21.32 -1.41 -15.37
C VAL A 170 -22.22 -0.77 -16.44
N GLY A 171 -23.11 -1.56 -17.04
CA GLY A 171 -23.87 -1.15 -18.24
C GLY A 171 -24.67 0.15 -18.07
N CYS A 172 -25.28 0.37 -16.91
CA CYS A 172 -26.07 1.58 -16.65
C CYS A 172 -25.23 2.88 -16.53
N THR A 173 -23.93 2.78 -16.26
CA THR A 173 -23.03 3.93 -16.11
C THR A 173 -22.20 4.23 -17.37
N GLN A 174 -22.28 3.39 -18.40
CA GLN A 174 -21.55 3.58 -19.67
C GLN A 174 -22.03 4.80 -20.45
N CYS A 175 -23.31 5.17 -20.33
CA CYS A 175 -23.91 6.28 -21.08
C CYS A 175 -23.83 7.64 -20.37
N LEU A 176 -23.11 7.75 -19.25
CA LEU A 176 -22.98 9.03 -18.54
C LEU A 176 -22.26 10.05 -19.43
N PRO A 177 -22.75 11.31 -19.56
CA PRO A 177 -22.07 12.37 -20.31
C PRO A 177 -20.67 12.60 -19.75
N ALA A 178 -19.68 12.91 -20.61
CA ALA A 178 -18.38 13.35 -20.13
C ALA A 178 -18.57 14.66 -19.36
N VAL A 179 -17.97 14.77 -18.17
CA VAL A 179 -17.83 16.08 -17.52
C VAL A 179 -16.87 16.85 -18.42
N SER A 180 -17.40 17.80 -19.20
CA SER A 180 -16.62 18.72 -20.02
C SER A 180 -15.56 19.38 -19.15
N GLU A 181 -14.31 19.29 -19.58
CA GLU A 181 -13.26 20.16 -19.06
C GLU A 181 -13.72 21.60 -19.22
N ASP A 182 -13.45 22.42 -18.20
CA ASP A 182 -13.80 23.83 -18.21
C ASP A 182 -13.26 24.52 -19.46
N ILE A 183 -14.07 25.47 -19.92
CA ILE A 183 -13.89 26.36 -21.05
C ILE A 183 -12.57 27.15 -20.92
N ASP A 184 -11.60 26.89 -21.79
CA ASP A 184 -10.62 27.90 -22.18
C ASP A 184 -11.22 28.80 -23.28
N PRO A 185 -11.02 30.14 -23.29
CA PRO A 185 -11.52 31.00 -24.36
C PRO A 185 -10.78 30.71 -25.69
N PRO A 186 -11.42 30.93 -26.85
CA PRO A 186 -10.96 30.38 -28.12
C PRO A 186 -9.83 31.23 -28.71
N ILE A 187 -8.66 30.62 -28.97
CA ILE A 187 -7.68 31.15 -29.92
C ILE A 187 -7.15 29.99 -30.78
N HIS A 188 -7.50 30.07 -32.06
CA HIS A 188 -6.89 29.47 -33.26
C HIS A 188 -6.26 28.05 -33.21
N GLU A 189 -6.91 27.16 -33.97
CA GLU A 189 -6.32 26.39 -35.08
C GLU A 189 -5.36 25.20 -34.81
N SER A 190 -5.86 24.04 -35.23
CA SER A 190 -5.15 22.89 -35.84
C SER A 190 -4.36 21.89 -34.96
N LEU A 191 -4.92 20.67 -34.99
CA LEU A 191 -4.27 19.36 -35.13
C LEU A 191 -3.66 18.65 -33.91
N SER A 192 -4.17 17.42 -33.77
CA SER A 192 -3.59 16.21 -33.20
C SER A 192 -3.10 16.26 -31.75
N ILE A 193 -3.89 15.70 -30.83
CA ILE A 193 -3.30 15.02 -29.66
C ILE A 193 -4.00 13.67 -29.44
N GLU A 194 -3.16 12.65 -29.50
CA GLU A 194 -3.41 11.23 -29.33
C GLU A 194 -3.80 10.87 -27.89
N ASN A 195 -4.63 9.83 -27.76
CA ASN A 195 -4.65 8.86 -26.66
C ASN A 195 -4.43 9.39 -25.23
N THR A 196 -5.46 10.00 -24.65
CA THR A 196 -5.58 10.10 -23.19
C THR A 196 -6.63 9.10 -22.72
N LEU A 197 -6.20 8.06 -22.00
CA LEU A 197 -7.09 7.02 -21.50
C LEU A 197 -7.66 7.42 -20.15
N TRP A 198 -8.98 7.36 -20.05
CA TRP A 198 -9.73 7.69 -18.85
C TRP A 198 -10.31 6.41 -18.26
N ALA A 199 -9.85 5.99 -17.08
CA ALA A 199 -10.63 5.08 -16.25
C ALA A 199 -11.46 5.94 -15.29
N SER A 200 -12.77 5.91 -15.48
CA SER A 200 -13.71 6.61 -14.62
C SER A 200 -14.17 5.68 -13.49
N THR A 201 -13.72 6.06 -12.30
CA THR A 201 -14.39 5.85 -11.02
C THR A 201 -14.20 4.51 -10.33
N VAL A 202 -14.07 4.64 -9.01
CA VAL A 202 -13.74 3.66 -7.98
C VAL A 202 -14.87 3.62 -6.97
N VAL A 203 -15.17 2.42 -6.48
CA VAL A 203 -15.79 2.23 -5.18
C VAL A 203 -14.85 1.33 -4.40
N ALA A 204 -14.13 1.92 -3.44
CA ALA A 204 -13.27 1.21 -2.50
C ALA A 204 -14.11 0.25 -1.67
N SER A 205 -14.06 -1.04 -1.96
CA SER A 205 -14.55 -2.08 -1.03
C SER A 205 -13.33 -2.65 -0.31
N GLY A 206 -12.88 -1.98 0.75
CA GLY A 206 -11.73 -2.46 1.53
C GLY A 206 -12.02 -3.79 2.23
N GLU A 207 -11.03 -4.68 2.25
CA GLU A 207 -10.97 -5.87 3.12
C GLU A 207 -11.15 -5.52 4.61
#